data_AF-A0A1F0PCH7-F1
#
_entry.id   AF-A0A1F0PCH7-F1
#
_cell.length_a   1.000
_cell.length_b   1.000
_cell.length_c   1.000
_cell.angle_alpha   90.00
_cell.angle_beta   90.00
_cell.angle_gamma   90.00
#
_symmetry.space_group_name_H-M   'P 1'
#
loop_
_entity.id
_entity.type
_entity.pdbx_description
1 polymer ?
#
loop_
_entity_poly.entity_id
_entity_poly.type
_entity_poly.pdbx_seq_one_letter_code
_entity_poly.pdbx_strand_id
1 'polypeptide(L)'
;MHPQIQGKIERYHRSMKNVIKLNHYFCPSELEKAIEQWGNYYNERRFHESLDNLTPRDVYLGQGEKIKKIKKIREIIKQNSINKRIFDNKTMKYQSK
;
A
#
# COMPACT_ATOMS: atom_id res chain seq x y z
N MET A 1 -26.29 -18.25 2.11
CA MET A 1 -25.09 -18.35 1.25
C MET A 1 -24.97 -17.02 0.51
N HIS A 2 -24.03 -16.14 0.88
CA HIS A 2 -23.94 -14.79 0.31
C HIS A 2 -23.04 -14.86 -0.94
N PRO A 3 -23.54 -14.65 -2.17
CA PRO A 3 -22.76 -14.85 -3.39
C PRO A 3 -21.80 -13.67 -3.59
N GLN A 4 -20.67 -13.71 -2.87
CA GLN A 4 -19.68 -12.63 -2.78
C GLN A 4 -18.51 -12.83 -3.76
N ILE A 5 -18.80 -13.14 -5.03
CA ILE A 5 -17.75 -13.39 -6.04
C ILE A 5 -17.80 -12.34 -7.15
N GLN A 6 -19.00 -12.02 -7.65
CA GLN A 6 -19.14 -11.12 -8.80
C GLN A 6 -18.67 -9.68 -8.50
N GLY A 7 -19.03 -9.12 -7.34
CA GLY A 7 -18.62 -7.76 -6.98
C GLY A 7 -17.10 -7.56 -6.84
N LYS A 8 -16.35 -8.60 -6.45
CA LYS A 8 -14.88 -8.52 -6.32
C LYS A 8 -14.20 -8.46 -7.68
N ILE A 9 -14.62 -9.31 -8.62
CA ILE A 9 -14.08 -9.31 -9.98
C ILE A 9 -14.50 -8.07 -10.75
N GLU A 10 -15.72 -7.59 -10.55
CA GLU A 10 -16.18 -6.30 -11.08
C GLU A 10 -15.32 -5.13 -10.57
N ARG A 11 -15.05 -5.07 -9.26
CA ARG A 11 -14.18 -4.02 -8.68
C ARG A 11 -12.75 -4.11 -9.20
N TYR A 12 -12.19 -5.31 -9.34
CA TYR A 12 -10.86 -5.53 -9.91
C TYR A 12 -10.78 -4.99 -11.34
N HIS A 13 -11.70 -5.41 -12.22
CA HIS A 13 -11.75 -4.93 -13.60
C HIS A 13 -12.02 -3.43 -13.71
N ARG A 14 -12.86 -2.86 -12.85
CA ARG A 14 -13.08 -1.40 -12.80
C ARG A 14 -11.79 -0.66 -12.47
N SER A 15 -11.06 -1.14 -11.44
CA SER A 15 -9.78 -0.55 -11.03
C SER A 15 -8.73 -0.63 -12.14
N MET A 16 -8.70 -1.74 -12.89
CA MET A 16 -7.82 -1.92 -14.05
C MET A 16 -8.13 -0.92 -15.14
N LYS A 17 -9.40 -0.86 -15.58
CA LYS A 17 -9.84 0.02 -16.67
C LYS A 17 -9.58 1.49 -16.35
N ASN A 18 -9.71 1.92 -15.09
CA ASN A 18 -9.46 3.29 -14.67
C ASN A 18 -7.99 3.74 -14.81
N VAL A 19 -7.04 2.80 -14.88
CA VAL A 19 -5.63 3.10 -15.09
C VAL A 19 -5.25 2.87 -16.55
N ILE A 20 -5.59 1.69 -17.09
CA ILE A 20 -5.17 1.28 -18.44
C ILE A 20 -5.69 2.23 -19.51
N LYS A 21 -6.94 2.72 -19.38
CA LYS A 21 -7.57 3.60 -20.38
C LYS A 21 -7.00 5.02 -20.43
N LEU A 22 -6.11 5.39 -19.50
CA LEU A 22 -5.50 6.72 -19.48
C LEU A 22 -4.42 6.89 -20.55
N ASN A 23 -3.89 5.78 -21.10
CA ASN A 23 -2.84 5.80 -22.11
C ASN A 23 -3.37 5.34 -23.47
N HIS A 24 -2.69 5.76 -24.53
CA HIS A 24 -2.87 5.23 -25.88
C HIS A 24 -1.88 4.09 -26.13
N TYR A 25 -2.34 3.00 -26.75
CA TYR A 25 -1.52 1.84 -27.12
C TYR A 25 -1.55 1.69 -28.64
N PHE A 26 -0.38 1.65 -29.26
CA PHE A 26 -0.25 1.65 -30.72
C PHE A 26 -0.38 0.25 -31.31
N CYS A 27 -0.16 -0.80 -30.50
CA CYS A 27 -0.43 -2.17 -30.90
C CYS A 27 -0.98 -3.03 -29.74
N PRO A 28 -1.64 -4.17 -30.03
CA PRO A 28 -2.22 -5.03 -29.00
C PRO A 28 -1.22 -5.54 -27.96
N SER A 29 0.02 -5.84 -28.38
CA SER A 29 1.05 -6.36 -27.46
C SER A 29 1.48 -5.35 -26.40
N GLU A 30 1.40 -4.05 -26.69
CA GLU A 30 1.62 -3.00 -25.69
C GLU A 30 0.52 -2.98 -24.64
N LEU A 31 -0.74 -3.12 -25.07
CA LEU A 31 -1.89 -3.19 -24.17
C LEU A 31 -1.82 -4.43 -23.27
N GLU A 32 -1.48 -5.59 -23.84
CA GLU A 32 -1.29 -6.84 -23.08
C GLU A 32 -0.22 -6.68 -22.00
N LYS A 33 0.94 -6.13 -22.36
CA LYS A 33 2.03 -5.83 -21.40
C LYS A 33 1.57 -4.85 -20.31
N ALA A 34 0.81 -3.81 -20.66
CA ALA A 34 0.31 -2.85 -19.69
C ALA A 34 -0.67 -3.48 -18.71
N ILE A 35 -1.55 -4.38 -19.18
CA ILE A 35 -2.48 -5.14 -18.33
C ILE A 35 -1.71 -6.06 -17.38
N GLU A 36 -0.70 -6.78 -17.88
CA GLU A 36 0.15 -7.65 -17.05
C GLU A 36 0.89 -6.84 -15.97
N GLN A 37 1.54 -5.74 -16.35
CA GLN A 37 2.22 -4.85 -15.42
C GLN A 37 1.27 -4.29 -14.36
N TRP A 38 0.05 -3.91 -14.77
CA TRP A 38 -0.96 -3.43 -13.83
C TRP A 38 -1.39 -4.53 -12.86
N GLY A 39 -1.58 -5.76 -13.32
CA GLY A 39 -1.90 -6.91 -12.47
C GLY A 39 -0.81 -7.17 -11.43
N ASN A 40 0.46 -7.18 -11.86
CA ASN A 40 1.62 -7.34 -10.99
C ASN A 40 1.67 -6.22 -9.95
N TYR A 41 1.48 -4.96 -10.37
CA TYR A 41 1.41 -3.84 -9.45
C TYR A 41 0.25 -3.98 -8.44
N TYR A 42 -0.95 -4.29 -8.91
CA TYR A 42 -2.16 -4.40 -8.07
C TYR A 42 -2.01 -5.47 -7.00
N ASN A 43 -1.43 -6.62 -7.36
CA ASN A 43 -1.30 -7.78 -6.49
C ASN A 43 -0.10 -7.70 -5.55
N GLU A 44 1.04 -7.17 -6.01
CA GLU A 44 2.29 -7.26 -5.26
C GLU A 44 2.71 -5.97 -4.58
N ARG A 45 2.24 -4.81 -5.05
CA ARG A 45 2.77 -3.50 -4.64
C ARG A 45 1.70 -2.53 -4.14
N ARG A 46 0.47 -2.63 -4.65
CA ARG A 46 -0.62 -1.75 -4.25
C ARG A 46 -1.14 -2.14 -2.87
N PHE A 47 -1.05 -1.21 -1.92
CA PHE A 47 -1.72 -1.34 -0.63
C PHE A 47 -3.21 -1.03 -0.77
N HIS A 48 -4.04 -1.80 -0.06
CA HIS A 48 -5.49 -1.61 -0.06
C HIS A 48 -5.96 -1.28 1.35
N GLU A 49 -6.64 -0.15 1.51
CA GLU A 49 -7.18 0.28 2.81
C GLU A 49 -8.14 -0.76 3.38
N SER A 50 -8.97 -1.37 2.53
CA SER A 50 -9.88 -2.47 2.92
C SER A 50 -9.15 -3.74 3.36
N LEU A 51 -7.83 -3.82 3.21
CA LEU A 51 -6.97 -4.92 3.64
C LEU A 51 -5.97 -4.47 4.71
N ASP A 52 -6.32 -3.48 5.55
CA ASP A 52 -5.42 -2.91 6.57
C ASP A 52 -4.10 -2.36 5.98
N ASN A 53 -4.18 -1.78 4.78
CA ASN A 53 -3.02 -1.35 4.00
C ASN A 53 -2.00 -2.47 3.77
N LEU A 54 -2.48 -3.68 3.49
CA LEU A 54 -1.70 -4.82 2.98
C LEU A 54 -1.90 -4.96 1.47
N THR A 55 -0.95 -5.62 0.82
CA THR A 55 -1.11 -6.02 -0.58
C THR A 55 -1.96 -7.28 -0.68
N PRO A 56 -2.63 -7.55 -1.82
CA PRO A 56 -3.36 -8.79 -2.02
C PRO A 56 -2.47 -10.03 -1.84
N ARG A 57 -1.20 -9.95 -2.28
CA ARG A 57 -0.19 -11.00 -2.08
C ARG A 57 0.10 -11.26 -0.60
N ASP A 58 0.25 -10.22 0.22
CA ASP A 58 0.50 -10.39 1.66
C ASP A 58 -0.65 -11.09 2.36
N VAL A 59 -1.89 -10.76 1.98
CA VAL A 59 -3.10 -11.40 2.50
C VAL A 59 -3.17 -12.86 2.05
N TYR A 60 -2.93 -13.13 0.76
CA TYR A 60 -2.92 -14.48 0.20
C TYR A 60 -1.88 -15.38 0.89
N LEU A 61 -0.68 -14.85 1.15
CA LEU A 61 0.40 -15.56 1.82
C LEU A 61 0.25 -15.62 3.35
N GLY A 62 -0.82 -15.05 3.93
CA GLY A 62 -1.05 -15.06 5.37
C GLY A 62 -0.05 -14.22 6.18
N GLN A 63 0.66 -13.29 5.55
CA GLN A 63 1.73 -12.51 6.19
C GLN A 63 1.23 -11.27 6.94
N GLY A 64 -0.09 -11.03 6.92
CA GLY A 64 -0.71 -9.81 7.44
C GLY A 64 -0.32 -9.49 8.89
N GLU A 65 -0.42 -10.47 9.79
CA GLU A 65 -0.12 -10.25 11.21
C GLU A 65 1.36 -9.92 11.46
N LYS A 66 2.27 -10.56 10.73
CA LYS A 66 3.70 -10.26 10.81
C LYS A 66 3.97 -8.82 10.37
N ILE A 67 3.38 -8.40 9.26
CA ILE A 67 3.54 -7.04 8.72
C ILE A 67 2.95 -6.00 9.68
N LYS A 68 1.77 -6.25 10.25
CA LYS A 68 1.13 -5.38 11.24
C LYS A 68 2.02 -5.18 12.48
N LYS A 69 2.62 -6.26 13.00
CA LYS A 69 3.57 -6.17 14.12
C LYS A 69 4.78 -5.29 13.78
N ILE A 70 5.36 -5.48 12.59
CA ILE A 70 6.48 -4.64 12.12
C ILE A 70 6.07 -3.16 12.02
N LYS A 71 4.88 -2.87 11.48
CA LYS A 71 4.35 -1.50 11.39
C LYS A 71 4.24 -0.84 12.78
N LYS A 72 3.70 -1.55 13.77
CA LYS A 72 3.58 -1.06 15.15
C LYS A 72 4.94 -0.73 15.78
N ILE A 73 5.95 -1.59 15.57
CA ILE A 73 7.31 -1.35 16.08
C ILE A 73 7.92 -0.08 15.44
N ARG A 74 7.76 0.08 14.12
CA ARG A 74 8.24 1.28 13.41
C ARG A 74 7.60 2.56 13.91
N GLU A 75 6.31 2.52 14.26
CA GLU A 75 5.60 3.66 14.82
C GLU A 75 6.18 4.07 16.18
N ILE A 76 6.43 3.09 17.07
CA ILE A 76 7.08 3.34 18.37
C ILE A 76 8.46 3.99 18.19
N ILE A 77 9.29 3.45 17.29
CA ILE A 77 10.62 4.00 16.99
C ILE A 77 10.52 5.43 16.45
N LYS A 78 9.56 5.69 15.56
CA LYS A 78 9.32 7.03 15.01
C LYS A 78 8.95 8.02 16.11
N GLN A 79 8.05 7.64 17.02
CA GLN A 79 7.65 8.51 18.14
C GLN A 79 8.81 8.78 19.09
N ASN A 80 9.60 7.78 19.43
CA ASN A 80 10.79 7.96 20.27
C ASN A 80 11.80 8.92 19.62
N SER A 81 12.03 8.80 18.31
CA SER A 81 12.90 9.71 17.56
C SER A 81 12.37 11.15 17.52
N ILE A 82 11.05 11.35 17.39
CA ILE A 82 10.42 12.67 17.45
C ILE A 82 10.59 13.27 18.86
N ASN A 83 10.26 12.51 19.90
CA ASN A 83 10.33 12.98 21.29
C ASN A 83 11.76 13.36 21.71
N LYS A 84 12.75 12.57 21.30
CA LYS A 84 14.17 12.90 21.52
C LYS A 84 14.54 14.24 20.90
N ARG A 85 14.21 14.47 19.63
CA ARG A 85 14.46 15.75 18.95
C ARG A 85 13.75 16.92 19.62
N ILE A 86 12.51 16.73 20.07
CA ILE A 86 11.77 17.76 20.81
C ILE A 86 12.48 18.09 22.13
N PHE A 87 12.95 17.08 22.87
CA PHE A 87 13.69 17.25 24.11
C PHE A 87 15.01 18.00 23.88
N ASP A 88 15.82 17.54 22.93
CA ASP A 88 17.12 18.15 22.60
C ASP A 88 16.96 19.62 22.16
N ASN A 89 15.93 19.92 21.35
CA ASN A 89 15.64 21.29 20.94
C ASN A 89 15.18 22.18 22.10
N LYS A 90 14.47 21.62 23.09
CA LYS A 90 14.10 22.35 24.31
C LYS A 90 15.34 22.64 25.15
N THR A 91 16.18 21.65 25.42
CA THR A 91 17.39 21.83 26.24
C THR A 91 18.36 22.83 25.64
N MET A 92 18.59 22.79 24.32
CA MET A 92 19.43 23.77 23.63
C MET A 92 18.92 25.22 23.79
N LYS A 93 17.59 25.44 23.74
CA LYS A 93 17.00 26.77 23.97
C LYS A 93 17.20 27.28 25.39
N TYR A 94 17.16 26.40 26.40
CA TYR A 94 17.40 26.79 27.79
C TYR A 94 18.88 27.05 28.09
N GLN A 95 19.81 26.36 27.41
CA GLN A 95 21.26 26.56 27.56
C GLN A 95 21.80 27.80 26.82
N SER A 96 21.04 28.33 25.86
CA SER A 96 21.41 29.52 25.08
C SER A 96 20.89 30.84 25.70
N LYS A 97 20.37 30.79 26.92
CA LYS A 97 19.85 31.91 27.72
C LYS A 97 20.74 32.12 28.93
#